data_AF-A0A4Y2FGG6-F1
#
_entry.id   AF-A0A4Y2FGG6-F1
#
_cell.length_a   1.000
_cell.length_b   1.000
_cell.length_c   1.000
_cell.angle_alpha   90.00
_cell.angle_beta   90.00
_cell.angle_gamma   90.00
#
_symmetry.space_group_name_H-M   'P 1'
#
loop_
_entity.id
_entity.type
_entity.pdbx_description
1 polymer ?
#
loop_
_entity_poly.entity_id
_entity_poly.type
_entity_poly.pdbx_seq_one_letter_code
_entity_poly.pdbx_strand_id
1 'polypeptide(L)'
;MGRITPESGSSLDISNNIYEYITNAFLDDFSNLIVLKGGKDQQLASSYRPISLLPTIGKVLEKLMTQRLTYHLESTNSLNDRQHGFRDDKSVDTAINELLSKRWQTCLSALY
;
A
#
# COMPACT_ATOMS: atom_id res chain seq x y z
N MET A 1 -54.66 13.28 -1.88
CA MET A 1 -54.95 11.87 -1.51
C MET A 1 -53.87 11.00 -2.16
N GLY A 2 -52.76 10.79 -1.46
CA GLY A 2 -51.66 9.92 -1.89
C GLY A 2 -51.03 9.37 -0.63
N ARG A 3 -51.48 8.18 -0.21
CA ARG A 3 -51.05 7.52 1.03
C ARG A 3 -49.56 7.20 0.93
N ILE A 4 -48.79 7.66 1.91
CA ILE A 4 -47.48 7.09 2.23
C ILE A 4 -47.80 5.80 2.97
N THR A 5 -47.72 4.66 2.30
CA THR A 5 -47.79 3.36 2.95
C THR A 5 -46.37 2.97 3.40
N PRO A 6 -46.14 2.66 4.69
CA PRO A 6 -44.88 2.09 5.14
C PRO A 6 -44.89 0.60 4.76
N GLU A 7 -44.58 0.30 3.50
CA GLU A 7 -44.54 -1.07 3.00
C GLU A 7 -43.12 -1.64 3.16
N SER A 8 -43.04 -2.65 4.03
CA SER A 8 -41.99 -3.69 4.16
C SER A 8 -40.61 -3.28 4.68
N GLY A 9 -40.42 -3.46 5.99
CA GLY A 9 -39.10 -3.73 6.56
C GLY A 9 -38.66 -5.15 6.22
N SER A 10 -38.03 -5.34 5.06
CA SER A 10 -37.36 -6.60 4.77
C SER A 10 -36.03 -6.65 5.51
N SER A 11 -35.65 -7.83 6.03
CA SER A 11 -34.34 -8.03 6.67
C SER A 11 -33.17 -7.66 5.74
N LEU A 12 -33.39 -7.70 4.43
CA LEU A 12 -32.41 -7.35 3.41
C LEU A 12 -32.23 -5.82 3.29
N ASP A 13 -33.30 -5.04 3.43
CA ASP A 13 -33.22 -3.57 3.37
C ASP A 13 -32.49 -3.00 4.60
N ILE A 14 -32.76 -3.57 5.78
CA ILE A 14 -32.04 -3.22 7.01
C ILE A 14 -30.56 -3.61 6.87
N SER A 15 -30.29 -4.81 6.36
CA SER A 15 -28.92 -5.28 6.11
C SER A 15 -28.18 -4.35 5.14
N ASN A 16 -28.78 -3.98 4.02
CA ASN A 16 -28.16 -3.10 3.02
C ASN A 16 -27.89 -1.70 3.58
N ASN A 17 -28.82 -1.14 4.36
CA ASN A 17 -28.63 0.16 5.01
C ASN A 17 -27.49 0.13 6.04
N ILE A 18 -27.39 -0.95 6.84
CA ILE A 18 -26.29 -1.16 7.78
C ILE A 18 -24.96 -1.27 7.03
N TYR A 19 -24.90 -2.04 5.94
CA TYR A 19 -23.67 -2.17 5.15
C TYR A 19 -23.24 -0.84 4.54
N GLU A 20 -24.17 -0.07 3.99
CA GLU A 20 -23.90 1.25 3.42
C GLU A 20 -23.39 2.21 4.50
N TYR A 21 -24.02 2.22 5.68
CA TYR A 21 -23.58 3.03 6.82
C TYR A 21 -22.17 2.64 7.29
N ILE A 22 -21.89 1.35 7.48
CA ILE A 22 -20.57 0.86 7.88
C ILE A 22 -19.51 1.19 6.82
N THR A 23 -19.85 1.03 5.54
CA THR A 23 -18.93 1.29 4.43
C THR A 23 -18.58 2.77 4.35
N ASN A 24 -19.57 3.65 4.44
CA ASN A 24 -19.35 5.10 4.41
C ASN A 24 -18.58 5.56 5.65
N ALA A 25 -18.95 5.09 6.85
CA ALA A 25 -18.21 5.40 8.08
C ALA A 25 -16.74 4.96 8.00
N PHE A 26 -16.45 3.80 7.41
CA PHE A 26 -15.08 3.33 7.22
C PHE A 26 -14.31 4.15 6.17
N LEU A 27 -14.96 4.55 5.08
CA LEU A 27 -14.34 5.32 4.00
C LEU A 27 -14.13 6.80 4.37
N ASP A 28 -14.95 7.37 5.24
CA ASP A 28 -14.83 8.76 5.69
C ASP A 28 -13.73 8.97 6.74
N ASP A 29 -13.28 7.90 7.40
CA ASP A 29 -12.23 7.96 8.43
C ASP A 29 -10.81 8.19 7.87
N PHE A 30 -10.63 8.16 6.54
CA PHE A 30 -9.32 8.36 5.93
C PHE A 30 -8.89 9.83 6.00
N SER A 31 -7.86 10.11 6.81
CA SER A 31 -7.33 11.46 6.97
C SER A 31 -6.24 11.76 5.94
N ASN A 32 -6.39 12.80 5.13
CA ASN A 32 -5.39 13.22 4.15
C ASN A 32 -4.46 14.30 4.75
N LEU A 33 -3.18 13.96 4.88
CA LEU A 33 -2.12 14.86 5.33
C LEU A 33 -1.20 15.23 4.17
N ILE A 34 -0.82 16.50 4.05
CA ILE A 34 0.10 16.97 3.02
C ILE A 34 1.49 17.20 3.66
N VAL A 35 2.51 16.49 3.18
CA VAL A 35 3.88 16.58 3.70
C VAL A 35 4.82 17.21 2.68
N LEU A 36 5.57 18.23 3.09
CA LEU A 36 6.60 18.87 2.26
C LEU A 36 7.82 17.95 2.10
N LYS A 37 8.31 17.79 0.87
CA LYS A 37 9.58 17.13 0.58
C LYS A 37 10.73 18.02 1.04
N GLY A 38 11.61 17.49 1.88
CA GLY A 38 12.81 18.18 2.35
C GLY A 38 13.70 18.66 1.20
N GLY A 39 14.22 19.89 1.33
CA GLY A 39 15.13 20.50 0.35
C GLY A 39 14.46 21.03 -0.92
N LYS A 40 13.14 21.21 -0.93
CA LYS A 40 12.40 21.80 -2.06
C LYS A 40 11.66 23.08 -1.67
N ASP A 41 11.41 23.92 -2.68
CA ASP A 41 10.70 25.20 -2.52
C ASP A 41 9.25 24.99 -2.08
N GLN A 42 8.86 25.69 -1.02
CA GLN A 42 7.52 25.62 -0.42
C GLN A 42 6.41 26.20 -1.30
N GLN A 43 6.77 27.00 -2.31
CA GLN A 43 5.84 27.68 -3.21
C GLN A 43 5.39 26.79 -4.38
N LEU A 44 6.08 25.67 -4.61
CA LEU A 44 5.77 24.75 -5.71
C LEU A 44 4.89 23.60 -5.20
N ALA A 45 3.74 23.39 -5.84
CA ALA A 45 2.85 22.27 -5.52
C ALA A 45 3.55 20.89 -5.64
N SER A 46 4.52 20.76 -6.55
CA SER A 46 5.32 19.54 -6.74
C SER A 46 6.30 19.23 -5.59
N SER A 47 6.41 20.14 -4.62
CA SER A 47 7.19 19.95 -3.40
C SER A 47 6.43 19.21 -2.32
N TYR A 48 5.11 19.05 -2.45
CA TYR A 48 4.30 18.36 -1.46
C TYR A 48 3.96 16.93 -1.90
N ARG A 49 3.81 16.03 -0.91
CA ARG A 49 3.36 14.66 -1.08
C ARG A 49 2.11 14.45 -0.23
N PRO A 50 0.95 14.16 -0.85
CA PRO A 50 -0.21 13.76 -0.08
C PRO A 50 0.01 12.36 0.52
N ILE A 51 -0.36 12.18 1.77
CA ILE A 51 -0.34 10.92 2.52
C ILE A 51 -1.75 10.70 3.06
N SER A 52 -2.35 9.57 2.73
CA SER A 52 -3.62 9.14 3.33
C SER A 52 -3.33 8.27 4.54
N LEU A 53 -3.75 8.71 5.72
CA LEU A 53 -3.62 7.97 6.96
C LEU A 53 -4.86 7.08 7.13
N LEU A 54 -4.62 5.78 7.15
CA LEU A 54 -5.66 4.81 7.46
C LEU A 54 -6.08 4.92 8.94
N PRO A 55 -7.36 4.66 9.26
CA PRO A 55 -7.79 4.45 10.64
C PRO A 55 -7.01 3.28 11.26
N THR A 56 -6.94 3.23 12.60
CA THR A 56 -6.15 2.22 13.33
C THR A 56 -6.50 0.80 12.90
N ILE A 57 -7.78 0.50 12.71
CA ILE A 57 -8.24 -0.79 12.21
C ILE A 57 -7.77 -1.09 10.78
N GLY A 58 -7.73 -0.08 9.91
CA GLY A 58 -7.21 -0.18 8.55
C GLY A 58 -5.72 -0.53 8.54
N LYS A 59 -4.93 0.08 9.44
CA LYS A 59 -3.49 -0.24 9.61
C LYS A 59 -3.25 -1.69 10.08
N VAL A 60 -4.12 -2.20 10.97
CA VAL A 60 -4.05 -3.60 11.41
C VAL A 60 -4.35 -4.54 10.24
N LEU A 61 -5.41 -4.25 9.50
CA LEU A 61 -5.77 -5.04 8.32
C LEU A 61 -4.68 -5.00 7.25
N GLU A 62 -4.14 -3.82 6.94
CA GLU A 62 -3.02 -3.63 6.03
C GLU A 62 -1.84 -4.52 6.42
N LYS A 63 -1.43 -4.50 7.69
CA LYS A 63 -0.33 -5.34 8.18
C LYS A 63 -0.61 -6.84 8.00
N LEU A 64 -1.81 -7.29 8.33
CA LEU A 64 -2.20 -8.71 8.16
C LEU A 64 -2.16 -9.13 6.68
N MET A 65 -2.66 -8.26 5.79
CA MET A 65 -2.67 -8.51 4.35
C MET A 65 -1.25 -8.52 3.77
N THR A 66 -0.42 -7.55 4.14
CA THR A 66 1.00 -7.51 3.74
C THR A 66 1.73 -8.77 4.18
N GLN A 67 1.57 -9.21 5.43
CA GLN A 67 2.22 -10.44 5.92
C GLN A 67 1.84 -11.67 5.11
N ARG A 68 0.54 -11.84 4.82
CA ARG A 68 0.06 -12.98 4.01
C ARG A 68 0.56 -12.91 2.58
N LEU A 69 0.55 -11.72 1.98
CA LEU A 69 1.00 -11.53 0.61
C LEU A 69 2.50 -11.76 0.47
N THR A 70 3.32 -11.20 1.37
CA THR A 70 4.77 -11.41 1.38
C THR A 70 5.10 -12.89 1.54
N TYR A 71 4.49 -13.57 2.54
CA TYR A 71 4.68 -15.01 2.72
C TYR A 71 4.33 -15.80 1.46
N HIS A 72 3.19 -15.47 0.83
CA HIS A 72 2.79 -16.14 -0.40
C HIS A 72 3.82 -15.93 -1.52
N LEU A 73 4.20 -14.68 -1.80
CA LEU A 73 5.14 -14.31 -2.86
C LEU A 73 6.54 -14.92 -2.68
N GLU A 74 6.99 -15.07 -1.43
CA GLU A 74 8.26 -15.73 -1.09
C GLU A 74 8.15 -17.25 -1.21
N SER A 75 7.06 -17.85 -0.73
CA SER A 75 6.84 -19.30 -0.82
C SER A 75 6.72 -19.80 -2.27
N THR A 76 6.21 -18.96 -3.17
CA THR A 76 6.09 -19.27 -4.61
C THR A 76 7.31 -18.82 -5.42
N ASN A 77 8.34 -18.27 -4.77
CA ASN A 77 9.51 -17.65 -5.38
C ASN A 77 9.19 -16.73 -6.58
N SER A 78 8.06 -16.01 -6.50
CA SER A 78 7.55 -15.18 -7.60
C SER A 78 8.21 -13.80 -7.69
N LEU A 79 9.05 -13.45 -6.72
CA LEU A 79 9.78 -12.19 -6.66
C LEU A 79 11.15 -12.32 -7.31
N ASN A 80 11.50 -11.38 -8.19
CA ASN A 80 12.80 -11.35 -8.88
C ASN A 80 13.98 -11.32 -7.89
N ASP A 81 14.99 -12.16 -8.10
CA ASP A 81 16.20 -12.21 -7.26
C ASP A 81 16.94 -10.86 -7.18
N ARG A 82 16.82 -10.01 -8.20
CA ARG A 82 17.42 -8.67 -8.23
C ARG A 82 16.55 -7.60 -7.56
N GLN A 83 15.38 -7.96 -7.06
CA GLN A 83 14.55 -7.05 -6.27
C GLN A 83 15.07 -7.07 -4.83
N HIS A 84 15.55 -5.93 -4.34
CA HIS A 84 16.05 -5.76 -2.97
C HIS A 84 15.14 -4.89 -2.10
N GLY A 85 14.25 -4.09 -2.70
CA GLY A 85 13.27 -3.30 -1.96
C GLY A 85 12.13 -4.16 -1.45
N PHE A 86 11.70 -3.90 -0.21
CA PHE A 86 10.55 -4.55 0.44
C PHE A 86 10.64 -6.08 0.49
N ARG A 87 11.85 -6.63 0.62
CA ARG A 87 12.08 -8.06 0.85
C ARG A 87 12.82 -8.24 2.18
N ASP A 88 12.49 -9.30 2.87
CA ASP A 88 13.24 -9.70 4.06
C ASP A 88 14.67 -10.07 3.65
N ASP A 89 15.62 -9.80 4.55
CA ASP A 89 17.07 -10.02 4.37
C ASP A 89 17.73 -9.30 3.17
N LYS A 90 17.04 -8.36 2.52
CA LYS A 90 17.61 -7.51 1.47
C LYS A 90 17.61 -6.04 1.85
N SER A 91 18.73 -5.38 1.58
CA SER A 91 18.93 -3.95 1.82
C SER A 91 19.51 -3.26 0.59
N VAL A 92 19.61 -1.92 0.66
CA VAL A 92 20.32 -1.13 -0.36
C VAL A 92 21.78 -1.58 -0.49
N ASP A 93 22.43 -1.98 0.60
CA ASP A 93 23.81 -2.49 0.57
C ASP A 93 23.91 -3.79 -0.23
N THR A 94 22.94 -4.70 -0.07
CA THR A 94 22.90 -5.94 -0.86
C THR A 94 22.76 -5.65 -2.36
N ALA A 95 21.97 -4.64 -2.72
CA ALA A 95 21.79 -4.21 -4.11
C ALA A 95 23.08 -3.60 -4.69
N ILE A 96 23.75 -2.75 -3.93
CA ILE A 96 25.02 -2.13 -4.35
C ILE A 96 26.10 -3.20 -4.52
N ASN A 97 26.22 -4.13 -3.57
CA ASN A 97 27.19 -5.22 -3.63
C ASN A 97 26.97 -6.11 -4.86
N GLU A 98 25.71 -6.46 -5.17
CA GLU A 98 25.38 -7.23 -6.37
C GLU A 98 25.72 -6.46 -7.67
N LEU A 99 25.48 -5.15 -7.69
CA LEU A 99 25.80 -4.32 -8.84
C LEU A 99 27.31 -4.20 -9.06
N LEU A 100 28.07 -4.00 -7.98
CA LEU A 100 29.53 -3.93 -8.04
C LEU A 100 30.14 -5.26 -8.47
N SER A 101 29.72 -6.38 -7.88
CA SER A 101 30.24 -7.70 -8.24
C SER A 101 30.01 -8.01 -9.72
N LYS A 102 28.82 -7.73 -10.24
CA LYS A 102 28.52 -7.86 -11.67
C LYS A 102 29.42 -7.01 -12.54
N ARG A 103 29.64 -5.74 -12.17
CA ARG A 103 30.54 -4.85 -12.91
C ARG A 103 31.98 -5.40 -12.93
N TRP A 104 32.47 -5.88 -11.80
CA TRP A 104 33.79 -6.53 -11.72
C TRP A 104 33.88 -7.78 -12.59
N GLN A 105 32.86 -8.65 -12.56
CA GLN A 105 32.79 -9.84 -13.42
C GLN A 105 32.86 -9.48 -14.90
N THR A 106 32.08 -8.49 -15.34
CA THR A 106 32.06 -8.04 -16.75
C THR A 106 33.42 -7.48 -17.18
N CYS A 107 34.07 -6.70 -16.31
CA CYS A 107 35.42 -6.19 -16.60
C CYS A 107 36.44 -7.33 -16.69
N LEU A 108 36.39 -8.32 -15.79
CA LEU A 108 37.29 -9.47 -15.82
C LEU A 108 37.09 -10.31 -17.10
N SER A 109 35.86 -10.55 -17.53
CA SER A 109 35.56 -11.27 -18.77
C SER A 109 35.85 -10.50 -20.05
N ALA A 110 36.15 -9.19 -19.97
CA ALA A 110 36.54 -8.37 -21.11
C ALA A 110 38.07 -8.26 -21.25
N LEU A 111 38.81 -8.67 -20.21
CA LEU A 111 40.27 -8.65 -20.16
C LEU A 111 40.90 -10.00 -20.52
N TYR A 112 40.09 -11.05 -20.68
CA TYR A 112 40.47 -12.40 -21.09
C TYR A 112 39.54 -12.86 -22.21
#